data_AF-A0A848Y099-F1
#
_entry.id   AF-A0A848Y099-F1
#
_cell.length_a   1.000
_cell.length_b   1.000
_cell.length_c   1.000
_cell.angle_alpha   90.00
_cell.angle_beta   90.00
_cell.angle_gamma   90.00
#
_symmetry.space_group_name_H-M   'P 1'
#
loop_
_entity.id
_entity.type
_entity.pdbx_description
1 polymer ?
#
loop_
_entity_poly.entity_id
_entity_poly.type
_entity_poly.pdbx_seq_one_letter_code
_entity_poly.pdbx_strand_id
1 'polypeptide(L)'
;MDWLTPLDAFEQTVEETLQQIASVETDEARVVSLMHLIASVRDGHTVLASASRYEQFGWLPFSALWLDDGLFIRRVPAAYAELLGGKILAVNDHPIESVMDRLRPYVPHGVDARFRRWAPSYLHLPGLLYALGLADSAETARLTVRLRNGQVATRSFTNTSDEEAEALPFVSLDDTYPSTLLRFQDPDCLYQLTALPEERAVYVNYRRIGVDDAESPWDFANRLVALLEADGVDRLVLDLRDNGGGGYQWAAHLGPMLAHLPRINRRGGLYLLIGQRTFSAAIDVANWFQLHTEALFVGSPAGGRPVTPGDDDPSTLPHSGLTVNISRAYETSTFMGDARDSWQPDIAVSETMADRLAGRDAALEVALAHQPEPLPTAPVALSWLGRYRFEPDADLVIEQEGNRLIATAFPRLRLALHPVGERRFATRVPGLTFTVAGDGQSITLGLPGGQTRTLEELPAEQRSGWELFRDGRYAEAEAAFWQVLAEYPDLQGLSDGALPSEAIHAVFRVRPDVGVEASRQVGGELVRMCIRLHPEGETPNCEFSLRFYE
;
A
#
# COMPACT_ATOMS: atom_id res chain seq x y z
N MET A 1 7.56 17.79 0.76
CA MET A 1 8.07 16.45 0.40
C MET A 1 8.45 16.47 -1.06
N ASP A 2 9.63 15.95 -1.40
CA ASP A 2 10.25 16.22 -2.71
C ASP A 2 9.71 15.35 -3.85
N TRP A 3 8.75 14.47 -3.56
CA TRP A 3 8.23 13.49 -4.51
C TRP A 3 6.86 13.83 -5.11
N LEU A 4 6.09 14.74 -4.50
CA LEU A 4 4.94 15.38 -5.17
C LEU A 4 5.45 16.51 -6.05
N THR A 5 4.67 16.86 -7.06
CA THR A 5 4.95 18.03 -7.88
C THR A 5 4.73 19.30 -7.06
N PRO A 6 5.73 20.18 -6.95
CA PRO A 6 5.58 21.47 -6.26
C PRO A 6 4.44 22.29 -6.87
N LEU A 7 3.74 23.09 -6.05
CA LEU A 7 2.56 23.86 -6.48
C LEU A 7 2.87 24.71 -7.73
N ASP A 8 3.92 25.53 -7.69
CA ASP A 8 4.31 26.38 -8.82
C ASP A 8 4.54 25.58 -10.13
N ALA A 9 5.15 24.39 -10.02
CA ALA A 9 5.38 23.52 -11.17
C ALA A 9 4.08 22.87 -11.68
N PHE A 10 3.16 22.54 -10.77
CA PHE A 10 1.85 22.03 -11.11
C PHE A 10 1.00 23.11 -11.80
N GLU A 11 0.99 24.33 -11.27
CA GLU A 11 0.32 25.49 -11.88
C GLU A 11 0.85 25.78 -13.29
N GLN A 12 2.17 25.71 -13.48
CA GLN A 12 2.76 25.80 -14.82
C GLN A 12 2.25 24.68 -15.74
N THR A 13 2.18 23.44 -15.26
CA THR A 13 1.66 22.29 -16.04
C THR A 13 0.18 22.50 -16.40
N VAL A 14 -0.61 23.11 -15.53
CA VAL A 14 -2.01 23.48 -15.80
C VAL A 14 -2.09 24.49 -16.94
N GLU A 15 -1.30 25.57 -16.89
CA GLU A 15 -1.27 26.58 -17.95
C GLU A 15 -0.87 25.99 -19.31
N GLU A 16 0.18 25.17 -19.34
CA GLU A 16 0.63 24.45 -20.54
C GLU A 16 -0.46 23.52 -21.08
N THR A 17 -1.15 22.80 -20.20
CA THR A 17 -2.26 21.90 -20.55
C THR A 17 -3.43 22.67 -21.18
N LEU A 18 -3.80 23.83 -20.61
CA LEU A 18 -4.86 24.68 -21.15
C LEU A 18 -4.51 25.21 -22.55
N GLN A 19 -3.26 25.62 -22.77
CA GLN A 19 -2.77 26.05 -24.09
C GLN A 19 -2.81 24.90 -25.10
N GLN A 20 -2.40 23.69 -24.70
CA GLN A 20 -2.45 22.50 -25.55
C GLN A 20 -3.89 22.17 -25.95
N ILE A 21 -4.81 22.08 -24.97
CA ILE A 21 -6.23 21.79 -25.20
C ILE A 21 -6.87 22.80 -26.18
N ALA A 22 -6.50 24.07 -26.09
CA ALA A 22 -7.00 25.12 -26.97
C ALA A 22 -6.40 25.06 -28.39
N SER A 23 -5.22 24.46 -28.56
CA SER A 23 -4.51 24.41 -29.85
C SER A 23 -4.78 23.14 -30.67
N VAL A 24 -5.26 22.07 -30.03
CA VAL A 24 -5.56 20.80 -30.70
C VAL A 24 -7.02 20.71 -31.16
N GLU A 25 -7.22 20.05 -32.30
CA GLU A 25 -8.53 19.98 -32.97
C GLU A 25 -9.39 18.79 -32.51
N THR A 26 -8.79 17.70 -32.03
CA THR A 26 -9.51 16.47 -31.66
C THR A 26 -9.66 16.30 -30.16
N ASP A 27 -10.74 15.65 -29.74
CA ASP A 27 -11.01 15.40 -28.32
C ASP A 27 -10.00 14.41 -27.73
N GLU A 28 -9.53 13.43 -28.50
CA GLU A 28 -8.47 12.49 -28.07
C GLU A 28 -7.21 13.25 -27.66
N ALA A 29 -6.78 14.22 -28.48
CA ALA A 29 -5.59 15.02 -28.20
C ALA A 29 -5.77 15.89 -26.95
N ARG A 30 -6.98 16.43 -26.71
CA ARG A 30 -7.30 17.17 -25.48
C ARG A 30 -7.25 16.26 -24.25
N VAL A 31 -7.80 15.05 -24.36
CA VAL A 31 -7.78 14.08 -23.26
C VAL A 31 -6.36 13.58 -22.98
N VAL A 32 -5.50 13.46 -23.99
CA VAL A 32 -4.06 13.16 -23.79
C VAL A 32 -3.38 14.25 -22.95
N SER A 33 -3.65 15.53 -23.22
CA SER A 33 -3.14 16.63 -22.39
C SER A 33 -3.71 16.59 -20.96
N LEU A 34 -4.99 16.26 -20.78
CA LEU A 34 -5.57 16.04 -19.44
C LEU A 34 -4.91 14.86 -18.71
N MET A 35 -4.64 13.75 -19.40
CA MET A 35 -3.94 12.58 -18.83
C MET A 35 -2.53 12.94 -18.37
N HIS A 36 -1.82 13.77 -19.13
CA HIS A 36 -0.50 14.29 -18.73
C HIS A 36 -0.60 15.13 -17.45
N LEU A 37 -1.57 16.05 -17.37
CA LEU A 37 -1.81 16.84 -16.17
C LEU A 37 -2.13 15.98 -14.94
N ILE A 38 -3.00 14.97 -15.08
CA ILE A 38 -3.34 14.05 -13.99
C ILE A 38 -2.10 13.28 -13.53
N ALA A 39 -1.32 12.72 -14.47
CA ALA A 39 -0.13 11.96 -14.15
C ALA A 39 1.00 12.82 -13.56
N SER A 40 1.02 14.13 -13.86
CA SER A 40 2.02 15.06 -13.32
C SER A 40 1.89 15.25 -11.81
N VAL A 41 0.76 14.89 -11.18
CA VAL A 41 0.61 14.90 -9.71
C VAL A 41 1.54 13.87 -9.04
N ARG A 42 1.96 12.82 -9.77
CA ARG A 42 2.81 11.71 -9.29
C ARG A 42 2.16 10.93 -8.14
N ASP A 43 0.87 10.71 -8.30
CA ASP A 43 -0.01 9.96 -7.41
C ASP A 43 -0.65 8.78 -8.15
N GLY A 44 -0.83 7.66 -7.46
CA GLY A 44 -1.43 6.44 -7.99
C GLY A 44 -2.94 6.34 -7.82
N HIS A 45 -3.55 7.24 -7.04
CA HIS A 45 -5.00 7.32 -6.77
C HIS A 45 -5.69 8.39 -7.63
N THR A 46 -4.98 9.47 -7.96
CA THR A 46 -5.47 10.51 -8.87
C THR A 46 -5.38 10.02 -10.33
N VAL A 47 -6.51 9.60 -10.92
CA VAL A 47 -6.55 8.93 -12.23
C VAL A 47 -7.74 9.35 -13.09
N LEU A 48 -7.59 9.27 -14.41
CA LEU A 48 -8.73 9.19 -15.33
C LEU A 48 -9.33 7.78 -15.26
N ALA A 49 -10.62 7.68 -14.96
CA ALA A 49 -11.30 6.40 -14.77
C ALA A 49 -11.19 5.50 -16.03
N SER A 50 -11.14 4.18 -15.83
CA SER A 50 -10.98 3.22 -16.93
C SER A 50 -12.09 3.31 -17.98
N ALA A 51 -13.35 3.49 -17.56
CA ALA A 51 -14.47 3.63 -18.49
C ALA A 51 -14.28 4.84 -19.42
N SER A 52 -13.92 6.00 -18.87
CA SER A 52 -13.63 7.21 -19.65
C SER A 52 -12.41 7.04 -20.57
N ARG A 53 -11.41 6.25 -20.18
CA ARG A 53 -10.28 5.91 -21.08
C ARG A 53 -10.71 5.04 -22.25
N TYR A 54 -11.51 4.01 -22.02
CA TYR A 54 -11.97 3.10 -23.07
C TYR A 54 -12.95 3.78 -24.02
N GLU A 55 -13.86 4.61 -23.50
CA GLU A 55 -14.76 5.43 -24.31
C GLU A 55 -13.98 6.37 -25.24
N GLN A 56 -12.91 7.00 -24.74
CA GLN A 56 -12.13 7.95 -25.52
C GLN A 56 -11.15 7.32 -26.51
N PHE A 57 -10.52 6.20 -26.15
CA PHE A 57 -9.38 5.66 -26.91
C PHE A 57 -9.61 4.27 -27.49
N GLY A 58 -10.76 3.64 -27.20
CA GLY A 58 -11.01 2.23 -27.50
C GLY A 58 -10.09 1.30 -26.73
N TRP A 59 -10.12 0.01 -27.09
CA TRP A 59 -9.22 -0.98 -26.53
C TRP A 59 -8.94 -2.13 -27.50
N LEU A 60 -7.69 -2.61 -27.48
CA LEU A 60 -7.25 -3.76 -28.25
C LEU A 60 -7.52 -5.05 -27.45
N PRO A 61 -7.98 -6.14 -28.10
CA PRO A 61 -8.39 -7.36 -27.41
C PRO A 61 -7.19 -8.21 -26.99
N PHE A 62 -6.37 -7.69 -26.08
CA PHE A 62 -5.37 -8.46 -25.38
C PHE A 62 -5.15 -7.88 -23.98
N SER A 63 -4.54 -8.67 -23.10
CA SER A 63 -3.96 -8.17 -21.86
C SER A 63 -2.52 -8.62 -21.73
N ALA A 64 -1.71 -7.80 -21.07
CA ALA A 64 -0.32 -8.09 -20.81
C ALA A 64 -0.02 -8.12 -19.31
N LEU A 65 1.05 -8.82 -18.96
CA LEU A 65 1.57 -8.95 -17.61
C LEU A 65 3.04 -8.51 -17.62
N TRP A 66 3.38 -7.55 -16.77
CA TRP A 66 4.76 -7.08 -16.62
C TRP A 66 5.42 -7.76 -15.42
N LEU A 67 6.39 -8.62 -15.73
CA LEU A 67 7.23 -9.35 -14.78
C LEU A 67 8.65 -8.78 -14.78
N ASP A 68 9.51 -9.22 -13.86
CA ASP A 68 10.86 -8.68 -13.75
C ASP A 68 11.73 -9.00 -14.98
N ASP A 69 11.41 -10.07 -15.70
CA ASP A 69 12.08 -10.51 -16.93
C ASP A 69 11.40 -10.03 -18.22
N GLY A 70 10.33 -9.24 -18.14
CA GLY A 70 9.74 -8.55 -19.30
C GLY A 70 8.22 -8.39 -19.29
N LEU A 71 7.70 -7.88 -20.41
CA LEU A 71 6.28 -7.73 -20.65
C LEU A 71 5.76 -8.89 -21.53
N PHE A 72 4.75 -9.60 -21.07
CA PHE A 72 4.26 -10.82 -21.70
C PHE A 72 2.77 -10.78 -21.99
N ILE A 73 2.35 -11.47 -23.05
CA ILE A 73 0.93 -11.65 -23.39
C ILE A 73 0.27 -12.58 -22.35
N ARG A 74 -0.77 -12.08 -21.67
CA ARG A 74 -1.53 -12.82 -20.66
C ARG A 74 -2.86 -13.35 -21.19
N ARG A 75 -3.60 -12.57 -21.98
CA ARG A 75 -4.91 -12.98 -22.52
C ARG A 75 -5.09 -12.47 -23.94
N VAL A 76 -5.66 -13.27 -24.82
CA VAL A 76 -5.94 -12.93 -26.23
C VAL A 76 -7.18 -13.71 -26.73
N PRO A 77 -7.84 -13.29 -27.83
CA PRO A 77 -8.79 -14.11 -28.55
C PRO A 77 -8.14 -15.43 -28.98
N ALA A 78 -8.92 -16.51 -29.01
CA ALA A 78 -8.45 -17.85 -29.36
C ALA A 78 -7.77 -17.92 -30.73
N ALA A 79 -8.13 -17.04 -31.66
CA ALA A 79 -7.49 -16.90 -32.97
C ALA A 79 -6.00 -16.48 -32.89
N TYR A 80 -5.57 -15.94 -31.75
CA TYR A 80 -4.19 -15.51 -31.48
C TYR A 80 -3.53 -16.32 -30.36
N ALA A 81 -4.06 -17.51 -30.04
CA ALA A 81 -3.60 -18.34 -28.93
C ALA A 81 -2.10 -18.66 -28.98
N GLU A 82 -1.47 -18.64 -30.16
CA GLU A 82 -0.03 -18.85 -30.31
C GLU A 82 0.81 -17.79 -29.59
N LEU A 83 0.26 -16.60 -29.33
CA LEU A 83 0.97 -15.51 -28.65
C LEU A 83 1.00 -15.65 -27.13
N LEU A 84 0.18 -16.51 -26.52
CA LEU A 84 0.05 -16.61 -25.07
C LEU A 84 1.40 -16.89 -24.39
N GLY A 85 1.76 -16.09 -23.38
CA GLY A 85 3.04 -16.16 -22.67
C GLY A 85 4.25 -15.73 -23.50
N GLY A 86 4.05 -15.23 -24.72
CA GLY A 86 5.10 -14.63 -25.52
C GLY A 86 5.51 -13.26 -24.99
N LYS A 87 6.81 -12.94 -25.08
CA LYS A 87 7.36 -11.65 -24.66
C LYS A 87 7.11 -10.59 -25.74
N ILE A 88 6.42 -9.50 -25.39
CA ILE A 88 6.21 -8.36 -26.29
C ILE A 88 7.57 -7.67 -26.49
N LEU A 89 7.96 -7.46 -27.74
CA LEU A 89 9.21 -6.83 -28.13
C LEU A 89 9.03 -5.43 -28.71
N ALA A 90 7.90 -5.19 -29.38
CA ALA A 90 7.63 -3.91 -30.03
C ALA A 90 6.13 -3.70 -30.26
N VAL A 91 5.75 -2.43 -30.37
CA VAL A 91 4.47 -1.97 -30.91
C VAL A 91 4.76 -1.18 -32.18
N ASN A 92 4.12 -1.58 -33.28
CA ASN A 92 4.49 -1.18 -34.64
C ASN A 92 6.00 -1.30 -34.86
N ASP A 93 6.67 -0.18 -35.12
CA ASP A 93 8.11 -0.13 -35.40
C ASP A 93 8.90 0.42 -34.19
N HIS A 94 8.27 0.52 -33.02
CA HIS A 94 8.86 1.02 -31.78
C HIS A 94 9.19 -0.12 -30.80
N PRO A 95 10.44 -0.25 -30.33
CA PRO A 95 10.81 -1.18 -29.26
C PRO A 95 9.96 -0.95 -28.01
N ILE A 96 9.59 -2.03 -27.33
CA ILE A 96 8.65 -1.97 -26.21
C ILE A 96 9.15 -1.08 -25.06
N GLU A 97 10.46 -1.02 -24.82
CA GLU A 97 11.05 -0.14 -23.82
C GLU A 97 10.76 1.34 -24.16
N SER A 98 10.95 1.73 -25.42
CA SER A 98 10.66 3.09 -25.90
C SER A 98 9.17 3.41 -25.85
N VAL A 99 8.30 2.42 -26.11
CA VAL A 99 6.85 2.57 -25.97
C VAL A 99 6.48 2.87 -24.52
N MET A 100 7.04 2.12 -23.56
CA MET A 100 6.77 2.32 -22.14
C MET A 100 7.28 3.67 -21.65
N ASP A 101 8.47 4.10 -22.06
CA ASP A 101 9.01 5.42 -21.74
C ASP A 101 8.11 6.54 -22.26
N ARG A 102 7.54 6.39 -23.46
CA ARG A 102 6.61 7.37 -24.06
C ARG A 102 5.23 7.34 -23.41
N LEU A 103 4.79 6.21 -22.85
CA LEU A 103 3.53 6.11 -22.08
C LEU A 103 3.67 6.68 -20.66
N ARG A 104 4.85 6.60 -20.06
CA ARG A 104 5.09 6.97 -18.66
C ARG A 104 4.55 8.34 -18.23
N PRO A 105 4.63 9.43 -19.03
CA PRO A 105 4.07 10.73 -18.66
C PRO A 105 2.54 10.78 -18.59
N TYR A 106 1.83 9.73 -19.02
CA TYR A 106 0.36 9.69 -19.11
C TYR A 106 -0.28 8.63 -18.20
N VAL A 107 0.56 7.85 -17.51
CA VAL A 107 0.12 6.83 -16.56
C VAL A 107 0.32 7.41 -15.16
N PRO A 108 -0.72 7.64 -14.35
CA PRO A 108 -0.53 8.14 -13.00
C PRO A 108 0.16 7.11 -12.11
N HIS A 109 1.27 7.51 -11.49
CA HIS A 109 2.06 6.66 -10.61
C HIS A 109 2.94 7.50 -9.67
N GLY A 110 3.08 7.04 -8.43
CA GLY A 110 4.11 7.54 -7.52
C GLY A 110 5.44 6.80 -7.63
N VAL A 111 5.40 5.51 -7.98
CA VAL A 111 6.57 4.61 -7.95
C VAL A 111 6.63 3.73 -9.20
N ASP A 112 7.83 3.24 -9.54
CA ASP A 112 8.03 2.39 -10.73
C ASP A 112 7.18 1.11 -10.69
N ALA A 113 7.02 0.50 -9.52
CA ALA A 113 6.18 -0.68 -9.35
C ALA A 113 4.70 -0.41 -9.72
N ARG A 114 4.17 0.78 -9.39
CA ARG A 114 2.83 1.21 -9.78
C ARG A 114 2.72 1.40 -11.29
N PHE A 115 3.74 2.03 -11.88
CA PHE A 115 3.82 2.20 -13.33
C PHE A 115 3.81 0.85 -14.05
N ARG A 116 4.69 -0.10 -13.67
CA ARG A 116 4.72 -1.45 -14.24
C ARG A 116 3.39 -2.18 -14.10
N ARG A 117 2.69 -1.98 -12.98
CA ARG A 117 1.36 -2.57 -12.77
C ARG A 117 0.31 -2.04 -13.76
N TRP A 118 0.31 -0.74 -14.03
CA TRP A 118 -0.77 -0.09 -14.78
C TRP A 118 -0.47 0.14 -16.25
N ALA A 119 0.79 0.38 -16.63
CA ALA A 119 1.18 0.61 -18.02
C ALA A 119 0.63 -0.43 -19.02
N PRO A 120 0.51 -1.73 -18.69
CA PRO A 120 -0.16 -2.70 -19.57
C PRO A 120 -1.61 -2.34 -19.94
N SER A 121 -2.35 -1.66 -19.05
CA SER A 121 -3.73 -1.18 -19.32
C SER A 121 -3.78 0.12 -20.13
N TYR A 122 -2.63 0.76 -20.38
CA TYR A 122 -2.53 1.91 -21.29
C TYR A 122 -1.97 1.48 -22.64
N LEU A 123 -1.12 0.46 -22.66
CA LEU A 123 -0.58 -0.15 -23.87
C LEU A 123 -1.66 -0.66 -24.82
N HIS A 124 -2.80 -1.12 -24.31
CA HIS A 124 -3.88 -1.63 -25.15
C HIS A 124 -4.86 -0.55 -25.64
N LEU A 125 -4.61 0.74 -25.39
CA LEU A 125 -5.47 1.85 -25.84
C LEU A 125 -4.99 2.33 -27.23
N PRO A 126 -5.60 1.91 -28.35
CA PRO A 126 -5.07 2.20 -29.68
C PRO A 126 -5.14 3.70 -30.01
N GLY A 127 -6.19 4.41 -29.56
CA GLY A 127 -6.29 5.86 -29.72
C GLY A 127 -5.18 6.62 -29.00
N LEU A 128 -4.79 6.18 -27.80
CA LEU A 128 -3.66 6.76 -27.07
C LEU A 128 -2.34 6.50 -27.79
N LEU A 129 -2.10 5.26 -28.23
CA LEU A 129 -0.91 4.92 -29.00
C LEU A 129 -0.81 5.78 -30.27
N TYR A 130 -1.91 5.96 -31.00
CA TYR A 130 -1.95 6.81 -32.19
C TYR A 130 -1.68 8.27 -31.88
N ALA A 131 -2.35 8.84 -30.87
CA ALA A 131 -2.15 10.23 -30.47
C ALA A 131 -0.70 10.53 -30.04
N LEU A 132 -0.02 9.53 -29.47
CA LEU A 132 1.39 9.64 -29.13
C LEU A 132 2.32 9.40 -30.31
N GLY A 133 1.83 8.96 -31.48
CA GLY A 133 2.65 8.58 -32.64
C GLY A 133 3.40 7.26 -32.43
N LEU A 134 2.79 6.32 -31.71
CA LEU A 134 3.25 4.94 -31.49
C LEU A 134 2.49 3.93 -32.36
N ALA A 135 1.35 4.34 -32.92
CA ALA A 135 0.55 3.57 -33.86
C ALA A 135 0.25 4.39 -35.12
N ASP A 136 0.02 3.71 -36.25
CA ASP A 136 -0.31 4.35 -37.53
C ASP A 136 -1.81 4.69 -37.65
N SER A 137 -2.63 4.19 -36.72
CA SER A 137 -4.09 4.34 -36.70
C SER A 137 -4.62 4.31 -35.27
N ALA A 138 -5.66 5.09 -34.99
CA ALA A 138 -6.38 5.07 -33.71
C ALA A 138 -7.15 3.77 -33.46
N GLU A 139 -7.30 2.92 -34.47
CA GLU A 139 -8.07 1.68 -34.39
C GLU A 139 -7.21 0.43 -34.35
N THR A 140 -5.91 0.51 -34.68
CA THR A 140 -5.09 -0.71 -34.82
C THR A 140 -3.68 -0.53 -34.28
N ALA A 141 -3.13 -1.59 -33.71
CA ALA A 141 -1.71 -1.66 -33.39
C ALA A 141 -1.15 -3.04 -33.70
N ARG A 142 0.12 -3.09 -34.13
CA ARG A 142 0.83 -4.31 -34.47
C ARG A 142 1.78 -4.68 -33.33
N LEU A 143 1.59 -5.85 -32.73
CA LEU A 143 2.51 -6.36 -31.72
C LEU A 143 3.52 -7.30 -32.36
N THR A 144 4.80 -7.09 -32.06
CA THR A 144 5.86 -8.07 -32.33
C THR A 144 6.18 -8.81 -31.05
N VAL A 145 6.06 -10.14 -31.07
CA VAL A 145 6.10 -11.00 -29.89
C VAL A 145 7.11 -12.13 -30.12
N ARG A 146 7.99 -12.36 -29.14
CA ARG A 146 8.80 -13.59 -29.07
C ARG A 146 7.97 -14.68 -28.40
N LEU A 147 7.60 -15.69 -29.18
CA LEU A 147 6.82 -16.84 -28.72
C LEU A 147 7.63 -17.72 -27.77
N ARG A 148 6.95 -18.61 -27.03
CA ARG A 148 7.59 -19.54 -26.08
C ARG A 148 8.60 -20.48 -26.75
N ASN A 149 8.41 -20.79 -28.03
CA ASN A 149 9.34 -21.62 -28.82
C ASN A 149 10.55 -20.83 -29.36
N GLY A 150 10.68 -19.54 -29.02
CA GLY A 150 11.75 -18.64 -29.46
C GLY A 150 11.52 -17.98 -30.81
N GLN A 151 10.52 -18.38 -31.59
CA GLN A 151 10.16 -17.72 -32.85
C GLN A 151 9.60 -16.32 -32.58
N VAL A 152 9.74 -15.43 -33.56
CA VAL A 152 9.14 -14.09 -33.51
C VAL A 152 7.93 -14.07 -34.43
N ALA A 153 6.79 -13.61 -33.90
CA ALA A 153 5.56 -13.42 -34.64
C ALA A 153 5.11 -11.97 -34.52
N THR A 154 4.49 -11.48 -35.59
CA THR A 154 3.89 -10.16 -35.63
C THR A 154 2.41 -10.28 -35.96
N ARG A 155 1.56 -9.65 -35.16
CA ARG A 155 0.09 -9.68 -35.32
C ARG A 155 -0.49 -8.29 -35.12
N SER A 156 -1.46 -7.95 -35.94
CA SER A 156 -2.25 -6.72 -35.78
C SER A 156 -3.47 -7.01 -34.93
N PHE A 157 -3.72 -6.13 -33.98
CA PHE A 157 -4.94 -6.08 -33.20
C PHE A 157 -5.75 -4.87 -33.65
N THR A 158 -7.07 -5.01 -33.62
CA THR A 158 -8.01 -3.96 -33.96
C THR A 158 -8.85 -3.65 -32.73
N ASN A 159 -9.17 -2.37 -32.56
CA ASN A 159 -10.12 -1.88 -31.58
C ASN A 159 -11.39 -2.71 -31.67
N THR A 160 -11.90 -3.11 -30.51
CA THR A 160 -13.04 -4.02 -30.41
C THR A 160 -14.09 -3.33 -29.55
N SER A 161 -15.31 -3.23 -30.05
CA SER A 161 -16.44 -2.77 -29.24
C SER A 161 -16.78 -3.78 -28.14
N ASP A 162 -17.48 -3.35 -27.10
CA ASP A 162 -17.86 -4.23 -25.99
C ASP A 162 -18.72 -5.42 -26.47
N GLU A 163 -19.64 -5.18 -27.41
CA GLU A 163 -20.48 -6.24 -28.02
C GLU A 163 -19.64 -7.27 -28.80
N GLU A 164 -18.68 -6.81 -29.60
CA GLU A 164 -17.79 -7.71 -30.34
C GLU A 164 -16.89 -8.51 -29.39
N ALA A 165 -16.44 -7.89 -28.30
CA ALA A 165 -15.59 -8.55 -27.32
C ALA A 165 -16.30 -9.64 -26.54
N GLU A 166 -17.57 -9.46 -26.19
CA GLU A 166 -18.40 -10.50 -25.58
C GLU A 166 -18.54 -11.73 -26.51
N ALA A 167 -18.51 -11.53 -27.83
CA ALA A 167 -18.57 -12.60 -28.81
C ALA A 167 -17.23 -13.31 -29.06
N LEU A 168 -16.09 -12.76 -28.63
CA LEU A 168 -14.78 -13.34 -28.85
C LEU A 168 -14.45 -14.41 -27.78
N PRO A 169 -14.13 -15.65 -28.17
CA PRO A 169 -13.63 -16.63 -27.22
C PRO A 169 -12.20 -16.24 -26.81
N PHE A 170 -12.01 -15.78 -25.57
CA PHE A 170 -10.69 -15.49 -25.02
C PHE A 170 -10.03 -16.75 -24.45
N VAL A 171 -8.70 -16.82 -24.58
CA VAL A 171 -7.84 -17.80 -23.93
C VAL A 171 -6.88 -17.06 -22.99
N SER A 172 -6.58 -17.65 -21.83
CA SER A 172 -5.69 -17.07 -20.82
C SER A 172 -4.42 -17.90 -20.65
N LEU A 173 -3.30 -17.21 -20.43
CA LEU A 173 -2.04 -17.79 -19.97
C LEU A 173 -2.24 -18.54 -18.65
N ASP A 174 -3.12 -18.02 -17.79
CA ASP A 174 -3.38 -18.57 -16.46
C ASP A 174 -3.97 -19.99 -16.50
N ASP A 175 -4.66 -20.33 -17.59
CA ASP A 175 -5.23 -21.66 -17.83
C ASP A 175 -4.18 -22.69 -18.30
N THR A 176 -2.95 -22.23 -18.61
CA THR A 176 -1.88 -23.09 -19.17
C THR A 176 -0.87 -23.56 -18.12
N TYR A 177 -0.98 -23.09 -16.88
CA TYR A 177 -0.06 -23.47 -15.82
C TYR A 177 -0.33 -24.91 -15.34
N PRO A 178 0.71 -25.66 -14.91
CA PRO A 178 0.54 -27.06 -14.48
C PRO A 178 -0.28 -27.19 -13.18
N SER A 179 -0.31 -26.14 -12.37
CA SER A 179 -1.06 -26.08 -11.12
C SER A 179 -1.41 -24.64 -10.76
N THR A 180 -2.58 -24.45 -10.13
CA THR A 180 -2.97 -23.15 -9.57
C THR A 180 -2.19 -22.87 -8.29
N LEU A 181 -1.35 -21.83 -8.32
CA LEU A 181 -0.65 -21.33 -7.12
C LEU A 181 -1.65 -20.95 -6.04
N LEU A 182 -1.28 -21.10 -4.76
CA LEU A 182 -2.16 -20.79 -3.62
C LEU A 182 -2.76 -19.38 -3.72
N ARG A 183 -1.96 -18.38 -4.12
CA ARG A 183 -2.45 -16.99 -4.25
C ARG A 183 -3.51 -16.77 -5.33
N PHE A 184 -3.71 -17.73 -6.22
CA PHE A 184 -4.70 -17.70 -7.31
C PHE A 184 -5.86 -18.67 -7.09
N GLN A 185 -5.88 -19.42 -5.99
CA GLN A 185 -7.03 -20.23 -5.61
C GLN A 185 -8.16 -19.31 -5.13
N ASP A 186 -9.41 -19.72 -5.39
CA ASP A 186 -10.64 -19.03 -5.00
C ASP A 186 -10.61 -17.50 -5.22
N PRO A 187 -10.54 -17.05 -6.49
CA PRO A 187 -10.22 -15.64 -6.81
C PRO A 187 -11.22 -14.62 -6.28
N ASP A 188 -12.44 -15.05 -5.95
CA ASP A 188 -13.55 -14.25 -5.42
C ASP A 188 -13.46 -14.05 -3.89
N CYS A 189 -12.71 -14.90 -3.18
CA CYS A 189 -12.53 -14.78 -1.74
C CYS A 189 -11.54 -13.66 -1.42
N LEU A 190 -11.89 -12.78 -0.48
CA LEU A 190 -11.02 -11.64 -0.12
C LEU A 190 -9.85 -12.08 0.77
N TYR A 191 -10.02 -13.14 1.54
CA TYR A 191 -9.01 -13.68 2.46
C TYR A 191 -9.13 -15.21 2.59
N GLN A 192 -8.14 -15.91 2.05
CA GLN A 192 -8.10 -17.37 2.07
C GLN A 192 -7.02 -17.87 3.04
N LEU A 193 -7.33 -18.93 3.79
CA LEU A 193 -6.45 -19.57 4.78
C LEU A 193 -6.08 -20.97 4.33
N THR A 194 -4.78 -21.28 4.28
CA THR A 194 -4.24 -22.61 3.96
C THR A 194 -3.26 -23.04 5.05
N ALA A 195 -3.51 -24.17 5.70
CA ALA A 195 -2.55 -24.79 6.61
C ALA A 195 -1.49 -25.56 5.82
N LEU A 196 -0.23 -25.38 6.18
CA LEU A 196 0.95 -26.01 5.56
C LEU A 196 1.69 -26.81 6.65
N PRO A 197 1.20 -28.02 6.98
CA PRO A 197 1.67 -28.76 8.16
C PRO A 197 3.11 -29.26 8.04
N GLU A 198 3.59 -29.57 6.84
CA GLU A 198 4.98 -30.02 6.61
C GLU A 198 5.98 -28.89 6.91
N GLU A 199 5.60 -27.66 6.58
CA GLU A 199 6.37 -26.44 6.79
C GLU A 199 6.07 -25.75 8.13
N ARG A 200 5.17 -26.34 8.94
CA ARG A 200 4.70 -25.80 10.22
C ARG A 200 4.19 -24.37 10.10
N ALA A 201 3.54 -24.08 8.97
CA ALA A 201 3.16 -22.75 8.57
C ALA A 201 1.66 -22.62 8.30
N VAL A 202 1.19 -21.38 8.36
CA VAL A 202 -0.11 -20.97 7.80
C VAL A 202 0.16 -19.97 6.70
N TYR A 203 -0.43 -20.19 5.54
CA TYR A 203 -0.44 -19.25 4.43
C TYR A 203 -1.79 -18.55 4.37
N VAL A 204 -1.76 -17.23 4.27
CA VAL A 204 -2.93 -16.38 4.08
C VAL A 204 -2.79 -15.64 2.77
N ASN A 205 -3.74 -15.80 1.88
CA ASN A 205 -3.89 -14.95 0.70
C ASN A 205 -4.87 -13.82 1.03
N TYR A 206 -4.37 -12.64 1.40
CA TYR A 206 -5.22 -11.50 1.76
C TYR A 206 -5.34 -10.56 0.56
N ARG A 207 -6.28 -10.87 -0.35
CA ARG A 207 -6.41 -10.27 -1.70
C ARG A 207 -7.04 -8.89 -1.72
N ARG A 208 -7.83 -8.53 -0.71
CA ARG A 208 -8.49 -7.23 -0.61
C ARG A 208 -8.86 -6.92 0.82
N ILE A 209 -8.83 -5.65 1.19
CA ILE A 209 -9.34 -5.18 2.48
C ILE A 209 -10.82 -4.85 2.30
N GLY A 210 -11.70 -5.61 2.95
CA GLY A 210 -13.14 -5.45 2.82
C GLY A 210 -13.87 -6.55 3.55
N VAL A 211 -15.19 -6.59 3.37
CA VAL A 211 -16.07 -7.62 3.90
C VAL A 211 -16.32 -8.65 2.81
N ASP A 212 -16.12 -9.93 3.13
CA ASP A 212 -16.46 -11.05 2.24
C ASP A 212 -17.91 -11.47 2.54
N ASP A 213 -18.62 -11.98 1.55
CA ASP A 213 -20.00 -12.46 1.74
C ASP A 213 -20.05 -13.72 2.61
N ALA A 214 -18.98 -14.53 2.59
CA ALA A 214 -18.93 -15.83 3.27
C ALA A 214 -18.46 -15.75 4.73
N GLU A 215 -17.62 -14.78 5.07
CA GLU A 215 -17.00 -14.64 6.40
C GLU A 215 -16.76 -13.17 6.71
N SER A 216 -16.90 -12.76 7.98
CA SER A 216 -16.54 -11.40 8.38
C SER A 216 -15.03 -11.26 8.61
N PRO A 217 -14.43 -10.05 8.47
CA PRO A 217 -13.00 -9.86 8.73
C PRO A 217 -12.57 -10.23 10.16
N TRP A 218 -13.48 -10.14 11.13
CA TRP A 218 -13.22 -10.52 12.52
C TRP A 218 -13.26 -12.03 12.71
N ASP A 219 -14.24 -12.72 12.12
CA ASP A 219 -14.32 -14.17 12.21
C ASP A 219 -13.11 -14.82 11.53
N PHE A 220 -12.71 -14.28 10.38
CA PHE A 220 -11.46 -14.62 9.71
C PHE A 220 -10.25 -14.46 10.63
N ALA A 221 -10.09 -13.29 11.26
CA ALA A 221 -8.94 -13.03 12.11
C ALA A 221 -8.92 -13.93 13.35
N ASN A 222 -10.09 -14.19 13.98
CA ASN A 222 -10.22 -15.12 15.10
C ASN A 222 -9.84 -16.55 14.68
N ARG A 223 -10.32 -16.99 13.51
CA ARG A 223 -9.99 -18.31 12.95
C ARG A 223 -8.50 -18.44 12.64
N LEU A 224 -7.88 -17.39 12.09
CA LEU A 224 -6.43 -17.35 11.87
C LEU A 224 -5.68 -17.46 13.21
N VAL A 225 -6.02 -16.66 14.22
CA VAL A 225 -5.37 -16.71 15.53
C VAL A 225 -5.51 -18.10 16.16
N ALA A 226 -6.70 -18.69 16.16
CA ALA A 226 -6.92 -20.03 16.69
C ALA A 226 -6.03 -21.10 16.00
N LEU A 227 -5.82 -20.97 14.69
CA LEU A 227 -4.93 -21.87 13.94
C LEU A 227 -3.46 -21.64 14.28
N LEU A 228 -3.04 -20.39 14.50
CA LEU A 228 -1.67 -20.04 14.86
C LEU A 228 -1.30 -20.43 16.30
N GLU A 229 -2.29 -20.47 17.20
CA GLU A 229 -2.10 -20.92 18.58
C GLU A 229 -1.96 -22.44 18.69
N ALA A 230 -2.50 -23.18 17.71
CA ALA A 230 -2.43 -24.63 17.66
C ALA A 230 -0.98 -25.15 17.71
N ASP A 231 -0.81 -26.31 18.31
CA ASP A 231 0.48 -26.99 18.32
C ASP A 231 0.88 -27.37 16.89
N GLY A 232 2.14 -27.14 16.55
CA GLY A 232 2.67 -27.48 15.23
C GLY A 232 2.78 -26.32 14.26
N VAL A 233 2.27 -25.13 14.59
CA VAL A 233 2.46 -23.91 13.80
C VAL A 233 3.47 -22.99 14.47
N ASP A 234 4.48 -22.55 13.71
CA ASP A 234 5.47 -21.57 14.16
C ASP A 234 5.80 -20.49 13.12
N ARG A 235 5.07 -20.51 11.99
CA ARG A 235 5.22 -19.56 10.90
C ARG A 235 3.87 -19.09 10.33
N LEU A 236 3.76 -17.79 10.06
CA LEU A 236 2.69 -17.18 9.26
C LEU A 236 3.31 -16.53 8.02
N VAL A 237 2.72 -16.79 6.86
CA VAL A 237 2.97 -16.07 5.61
C VAL A 237 1.69 -15.34 5.21
N LEU A 238 1.68 -14.02 5.32
CA LEU A 238 0.57 -13.14 4.92
C LEU A 238 0.85 -12.52 3.56
N ASP A 239 0.13 -12.94 2.53
CA ASP A 239 0.34 -12.52 1.15
C ASP A 239 -0.54 -11.33 0.78
N LEU A 240 0.12 -10.19 0.52
CA LEU A 240 -0.48 -8.93 0.08
C LEU A 240 -0.15 -8.63 -1.39
N ARG A 241 0.48 -9.54 -2.13
CA ARG A 241 0.97 -9.29 -3.50
C ARG A 241 -0.13 -8.92 -4.48
N ASP A 242 -1.35 -9.37 -4.23
CA ASP A 242 -2.53 -9.09 -5.06
C ASP A 242 -3.48 -8.04 -4.44
N ASN A 243 -3.13 -7.49 -3.27
CA ASN A 243 -3.96 -6.60 -2.46
C ASN A 243 -3.83 -5.12 -2.85
N GLY A 244 -4.83 -4.60 -3.56
CA GLY A 244 -4.89 -3.20 -3.98
C GLY A 244 -5.42 -2.22 -2.94
N GLY A 245 -5.78 -2.68 -1.74
CA GLY A 245 -6.36 -1.87 -0.67
C GLY A 245 -7.86 -2.11 -0.46
N GLY A 246 -8.56 -1.08 0.00
CA GLY A 246 -9.96 -1.08 0.42
C GLY A 246 -10.15 -0.26 1.70
N GLY A 247 -11.19 -0.52 2.49
CA GLY A 247 -11.45 0.25 3.71
C GLY A 247 -10.57 -0.22 4.88
N TYR A 248 -9.54 0.56 5.26
CA TYR A 248 -8.58 0.17 6.29
C TYR A 248 -9.22 -0.27 7.63
N GLN A 249 -10.40 0.27 7.98
CA GLN A 249 -11.16 -0.15 9.15
C GLN A 249 -11.44 -1.66 9.22
N TRP A 250 -11.48 -2.35 8.06
CA TRP A 250 -11.68 -3.80 7.98
C TRP A 250 -10.40 -4.62 8.21
N ALA A 251 -9.23 -3.99 8.28
CA ALA A 251 -7.94 -4.63 8.53
C ALA A 251 -7.29 -4.19 9.86
N ALA A 252 -7.78 -3.11 10.48
CA ALA A 252 -7.17 -2.47 11.65
C ALA A 252 -6.97 -3.41 12.85
N HIS A 253 -7.75 -4.49 12.97
CA HIS A 253 -7.63 -5.47 14.07
C HIS A 253 -6.56 -6.54 13.83
N LEU A 254 -6.21 -6.83 12.58
CA LEU A 254 -5.37 -7.98 12.22
C LEU A 254 -3.95 -7.86 12.79
N GLY A 255 -3.35 -6.68 12.63
CA GLY A 255 -2.01 -6.39 13.14
C GLY A 255 -1.92 -6.57 14.66
N PRO A 256 -2.70 -5.83 15.47
CA PRO A 256 -2.70 -5.97 16.92
C PRO A 256 -2.87 -7.41 17.39
N MET A 257 -3.82 -8.17 16.82
CA MET A 257 -4.04 -9.58 17.19
C MET A 257 -2.79 -10.44 16.97
N LEU A 258 -2.12 -10.28 15.83
CA LEU A 258 -0.95 -11.07 15.48
C LEU A 258 0.31 -10.65 16.24
N ALA A 259 0.43 -9.38 16.65
CA ALA A 259 1.55 -8.91 17.43
C ALA A 259 1.65 -9.55 18.83
N HIS A 260 0.52 -10.01 19.39
CA HIS A 260 0.45 -10.68 20.69
C HIS A 260 0.84 -12.16 20.68
N LEU A 261 1.16 -12.73 19.51
CA LEU A 261 1.53 -14.13 19.36
C LEU A 261 3.07 -14.28 19.29
N PRO A 262 3.83 -14.36 20.40
CA PRO A 262 5.30 -14.34 20.38
C PRO A 262 5.93 -15.51 19.61
N ARG A 263 5.20 -16.63 19.45
CA ARG A 263 5.64 -17.77 18.63
C ARG A 263 5.68 -17.43 17.14
N ILE A 264 4.82 -16.50 16.70
CA ILE A 264 4.68 -16.05 15.32
C ILE A 264 5.37 -14.71 15.12
N ASN A 265 5.07 -13.73 15.98
CA ASN A 265 5.68 -12.39 16.01
C ASN A 265 7.13 -12.43 16.52
N ARG A 266 7.98 -13.08 15.75
CA ARG A 266 9.42 -13.18 15.92
C ARG A 266 10.05 -13.18 14.54
N ARG A 267 11.32 -12.78 14.48
CA ARG A 267 12.08 -12.83 13.24
C ARG A 267 12.12 -14.27 12.72
N GLY A 268 11.62 -14.48 11.50
CA GLY A 268 11.51 -15.79 10.86
C GLY A 268 10.25 -16.60 11.21
N GLY A 269 9.36 -16.06 12.04
CA GLY A 269 8.02 -16.61 12.31
C GLY A 269 6.90 -15.87 11.58
N LEU A 270 7.12 -14.62 11.15
CA LEU A 270 6.12 -13.80 10.47
C LEU A 270 6.69 -13.23 9.18
N TYR A 271 6.04 -13.53 8.06
CA TYR A 271 6.40 -13.03 6.73
C TYR A 271 5.22 -12.34 6.07
N LEU A 272 5.50 -11.23 5.40
CA LEU A 272 4.55 -10.57 4.52
C LEU A 272 5.06 -10.64 3.08
N LEU A 273 4.26 -11.19 2.16
CA LEU A 273 4.60 -11.16 0.75
C LEU A 273 4.03 -9.89 0.12
N ILE A 274 4.85 -9.15 -0.61
CA ILE A 274 4.46 -7.88 -1.22
C ILE A 274 4.87 -7.81 -2.69
N GLY A 275 4.19 -6.94 -3.45
CA GLY A 275 4.56 -6.70 -4.82
C GLY A 275 3.83 -5.53 -5.45
N GLN A 276 3.91 -5.43 -6.78
CA GLN A 276 3.47 -4.26 -7.55
C GLN A 276 1.99 -3.87 -7.36
N ARG A 277 1.13 -4.77 -6.85
CA ARG A 277 -0.28 -4.45 -6.53
C ARG A 277 -0.52 -4.05 -5.08
N THR A 278 0.41 -4.33 -4.15
CA THR A 278 0.31 -3.91 -2.75
C THR A 278 0.23 -2.38 -2.70
N PHE A 279 -0.96 -1.84 -2.43
CA PHE A 279 -1.31 -0.43 -2.63
C PHE A 279 -2.41 0.05 -1.67
N SER A 280 -2.52 1.37 -1.46
CA SER A 280 -3.54 2.01 -0.60
C SER A 280 -3.59 1.36 0.80
N ALA A 281 -4.75 1.00 1.34
CA ALA A 281 -4.88 0.39 2.67
C ALA A 281 -3.98 -0.85 2.91
N ALA A 282 -3.55 -1.55 1.85
CA ALA A 282 -2.60 -2.65 1.99
C ALA A 282 -1.18 -2.17 2.36
N ILE A 283 -0.81 -0.96 1.96
CA ILE A 283 0.40 -0.27 2.43
C ILE A 283 0.26 0.06 3.92
N ASP A 284 -0.91 0.51 4.37
CA ASP A 284 -1.13 0.82 5.79
C ASP A 284 -1.01 -0.44 6.66
N VAL A 285 -1.54 -1.57 6.18
CA VAL A 285 -1.29 -2.88 6.79
C VAL A 285 0.21 -3.17 6.81
N ALA A 286 0.92 -3.07 5.68
CA ALA A 286 2.35 -3.32 5.62
C ALA A 286 3.16 -2.41 6.57
N ASN A 287 2.81 -1.13 6.64
CA ASN A 287 3.40 -0.15 7.55
C ASN A 287 3.16 -0.53 9.00
N TRP A 288 1.93 -0.87 9.37
CA TRP A 288 1.61 -1.30 10.73
C TRP A 288 2.46 -2.50 11.13
N PHE A 289 2.55 -3.52 10.27
CA PHE A 289 3.40 -4.69 10.52
C PHE A 289 4.87 -4.31 10.61
N GLN A 290 5.39 -3.46 9.74
CA GLN A 290 6.78 -2.96 9.76
C GLN A 290 7.08 -2.05 10.96
N LEU A 291 6.07 -1.47 11.60
CA LEU A 291 6.26 -0.57 12.73
C LEU A 291 6.00 -1.23 14.09
N HIS A 292 5.24 -2.34 14.15
CA HIS A 292 4.81 -2.96 15.42
C HIS A 292 5.17 -4.44 15.63
N THR A 293 5.56 -5.19 14.59
CA THR A 293 5.89 -6.64 14.70
C THR A 293 7.39 -6.97 14.53
N GLU A 294 7.74 -8.22 14.27
CA GLU A 294 9.07 -8.68 13.84
C GLU A 294 9.03 -9.26 12.41
N ALA A 295 8.00 -8.88 11.65
CA ALA A 295 7.77 -9.39 10.31
C ALA A 295 8.93 -9.12 9.34
N LEU A 296 9.14 -10.07 8.43
CA LEU A 296 10.02 -9.96 7.26
C LEU A 296 9.19 -9.84 5.98
N PHE A 297 9.57 -8.91 5.11
CA PHE A 297 8.87 -8.67 3.85
C PHE A 297 9.61 -9.29 2.68
N VAL A 298 8.90 -10.05 1.84
CA VAL A 298 9.47 -10.85 0.76
C VAL A 298 8.76 -10.54 -0.55
N GLY A 299 9.50 -10.42 -1.65
CA GLY A 299 8.92 -10.22 -2.98
C GLY A 299 9.55 -9.06 -3.73
N SER A 300 8.72 -8.21 -4.34
CA SER A 300 9.14 -7.05 -5.12
C SER A 300 8.69 -5.74 -4.45
N PRO A 301 9.19 -4.57 -4.87
CA PRO A 301 8.72 -3.29 -4.36
C PRO A 301 7.19 -3.15 -4.48
N ALA A 302 6.56 -2.53 -3.48
CA ALA A 302 5.12 -2.34 -3.47
C ALA A 302 4.67 -1.28 -4.49
N GLY A 303 3.40 -1.32 -4.88
CA GLY A 303 2.80 -0.33 -5.77
C GLY A 303 2.57 1.04 -5.11
N GLY A 304 2.75 1.17 -3.79
CA GLY A 304 2.60 2.43 -3.06
C GLY A 304 3.88 2.86 -2.35
N ARG A 305 3.94 4.15 -1.99
CA ARG A 305 4.95 4.68 -1.06
C ARG A 305 4.49 4.44 0.37
N PRO A 306 5.40 4.35 1.37
CA PRO A 306 5.01 4.27 2.77
C PRO A 306 4.13 5.43 3.25
N VAL A 307 4.26 6.61 2.62
CA VAL A 307 3.36 7.74 2.81
C VAL A 307 2.83 8.16 1.45
N THR A 308 1.51 8.18 1.28
CA THR A 308 0.87 8.43 -0.02
C THR A 308 -0.43 9.22 0.18
N PRO A 309 -0.83 10.07 -0.77
CA PRO A 309 -2.22 10.54 -0.82
C PRO A 309 -3.16 9.34 -1.00
N GLY A 310 -4.38 9.47 -0.49
CA GLY A 310 -5.41 8.44 -0.47
C GLY A 310 -6.80 9.04 -0.60
N ASP A 311 -7.82 8.24 -0.24
CA ASP A 311 -9.25 8.57 -0.31
C ASP A 311 -9.65 9.29 -1.59
N ASP A 312 -9.67 8.53 -2.69
CA ASP A 312 -10.11 9.05 -3.97
C ASP A 312 -11.63 9.15 -4.03
N ASP A 313 -12.12 10.32 -4.46
CA ASP A 313 -13.54 10.52 -4.76
C ASP A 313 -13.73 10.65 -6.28
N PRO A 314 -14.54 9.78 -6.91
CA PRO A 314 -14.88 9.94 -8.31
C PRO A 314 -15.65 11.25 -8.54
N SER A 315 -15.17 12.06 -9.45
CA SER A 315 -15.78 13.32 -9.87
C SER A 315 -16.00 13.32 -11.37
N THR A 316 -17.24 13.55 -11.81
CA THR A 316 -17.58 13.66 -13.24
C THR A 316 -17.45 15.12 -13.71
N LEU A 317 -16.65 15.34 -14.75
CA LEU A 317 -16.44 16.66 -15.34
C LEU A 317 -17.72 17.11 -16.08
N PRO A 318 -18.25 18.32 -15.78
CA PRO A 318 -19.61 18.70 -16.18
C PRO A 318 -19.83 18.90 -17.69
N HIS A 319 -18.76 19.13 -18.46
CA HIS A 319 -18.85 19.41 -19.89
C HIS A 319 -18.44 18.24 -20.78
N SER A 320 -17.50 17.41 -20.32
CA SER A 320 -17.01 16.26 -21.09
C SER A 320 -17.63 14.93 -20.67
N GLY A 321 -18.21 14.85 -19.47
CA GLY A 321 -18.71 13.59 -18.91
C GLY A 321 -17.61 12.62 -18.44
N LEU A 322 -16.34 12.99 -18.58
CA LEU A 322 -15.21 12.17 -18.11
C LEU A 322 -15.22 12.07 -16.58
N THR A 323 -14.97 10.87 -16.05
CA THR A 323 -14.82 10.64 -14.62
C THR A 323 -13.34 10.64 -14.23
N VAL A 324 -12.98 11.49 -13.28
CA VAL A 324 -11.64 11.58 -12.69
C VAL A 324 -11.75 11.21 -11.21
N ASN A 325 -10.86 10.35 -10.75
CA ASN A 325 -10.66 10.10 -9.33
C ASN A 325 -9.54 11.03 -8.86
N ILE A 326 -9.74 11.72 -7.72
CA ILE A 326 -8.75 12.64 -7.16
C ILE A 326 -8.60 12.32 -5.68
N SER A 327 -7.37 12.11 -5.23
CA SER A 327 -7.07 11.95 -3.80
C SER A 327 -7.44 13.20 -3.01
N ARG A 328 -8.07 12.97 -1.85
CA ARG A 328 -8.47 14.05 -0.93
C ARG A 328 -7.77 14.00 0.41
N ALA A 329 -7.30 12.81 0.80
CA ALA A 329 -6.64 12.61 2.07
C ALA A 329 -5.13 12.45 1.91
N TYR A 330 -4.39 12.88 2.93
CA TYR A 330 -2.98 12.58 3.06
C TYR A 330 -2.79 11.52 4.14
N GLU A 331 -2.61 10.26 3.72
CA GLU A 331 -2.54 9.12 4.63
C GLU A 331 -1.16 9.06 5.32
N THR A 332 -1.13 9.23 6.64
CA THR A 332 0.09 9.11 7.45
C THR A 332 0.03 7.90 8.38
N SER A 333 0.13 6.70 7.83
CA SER A 333 0.20 5.45 8.61
C SER A 333 1.60 5.12 9.14
N THR A 334 2.53 6.08 9.11
CA THR A 334 3.91 5.95 9.59
C THR A 334 4.25 7.01 10.64
N PHE A 335 5.37 7.71 10.49
CA PHE A 335 5.89 8.76 11.37
C PHE A 335 6.32 9.98 10.55
N MET A 336 6.32 11.15 11.20
CA MET A 336 6.72 12.41 10.60
C MET A 336 8.15 12.35 10.06
N GLY A 337 8.32 12.71 8.80
CA GLY A 337 9.61 12.71 8.13
C GLY A 337 10.01 11.37 7.50
N ASP A 338 9.11 10.38 7.43
CA ASP A 338 9.31 9.22 6.57
C ASP A 338 9.26 9.64 5.09
N ALA A 339 10.42 9.94 4.53
CA ALA A 339 10.58 10.41 3.15
C ALA A 339 10.93 9.29 2.17
N ARG A 340 10.68 8.01 2.52
CA ARG A 340 10.93 6.88 1.61
C ARG A 340 10.09 7.04 0.35
N ASP A 341 10.77 6.98 -0.78
CA ASP A 341 10.16 7.13 -2.10
C ASP A 341 9.50 5.85 -2.61
N SER A 342 9.69 4.73 -1.92
CA SER A 342 9.21 3.41 -2.29
C SER A 342 9.18 2.47 -1.08
N TRP A 343 8.24 1.53 -1.09
CA TRP A 343 8.18 0.44 -0.10
C TRP A 343 8.97 -0.75 -0.65
N GLN A 344 10.08 -1.12 0.02
CA GLN A 344 11.04 -2.13 -0.44
C GLN A 344 10.99 -3.40 0.43
N PRO A 345 11.02 -4.62 -0.15
CA PRO A 345 11.10 -5.87 0.60
C PRO A 345 12.44 -6.01 1.33
N ASP A 346 12.42 -6.69 2.48
CA ASP A 346 13.64 -7.10 3.19
C ASP A 346 14.40 -8.18 2.39
N ILE A 347 13.64 -9.06 1.71
CA ILE A 347 14.16 -10.14 0.89
C ILE A 347 13.58 -9.98 -0.52
N ALA A 348 14.35 -9.38 -1.40
CA ALA A 348 13.96 -9.21 -2.80
C ALA A 348 13.91 -10.57 -3.52
N VAL A 349 12.78 -10.87 -4.13
CA VAL A 349 12.55 -12.07 -4.93
C VAL A 349 11.90 -11.65 -6.23
N SER A 350 12.56 -11.95 -7.36
CA SER A 350 12.04 -11.63 -8.67
C SER A 350 10.91 -12.56 -9.07
N GLU A 351 9.90 -11.99 -9.72
CA GLU A 351 8.85 -12.74 -10.38
C GLU A 351 9.16 -12.88 -11.86
N THR A 352 9.30 -14.12 -12.35
CA THR A 352 9.70 -14.40 -13.73
C THR A 352 8.64 -15.21 -14.48
N MET A 353 8.63 -15.09 -15.81
CA MET A 353 7.76 -15.92 -16.64
C MET A 353 8.11 -17.41 -16.52
N ALA A 354 9.40 -17.73 -16.36
CA ALA A 354 9.84 -19.12 -16.19
C ALA A 354 9.23 -19.76 -14.94
N ASP A 355 9.20 -19.06 -13.81
CA ASP A 355 8.58 -19.56 -12.58
C ASP A 355 7.06 -19.76 -12.74
N ARG A 356 6.37 -18.80 -13.38
CA ARG A 356 4.93 -18.92 -13.68
C ARG A 356 4.62 -20.15 -14.51
N LEU A 357 5.36 -20.37 -15.60
CA LEU A 357 5.19 -21.54 -16.48
C LEU A 357 5.50 -22.87 -15.76
N ALA A 358 6.39 -22.85 -14.78
CA ALA A 358 6.71 -24.00 -13.95
C ALA A 358 5.71 -24.22 -12.80
N GLY A 359 4.72 -23.34 -12.61
CA GLY A 359 3.81 -23.39 -11.46
C GLY A 359 4.52 -23.17 -10.13
N ARG A 360 5.59 -22.38 -10.11
CA ARG A 360 6.39 -22.08 -8.92
C ARG A 360 6.07 -20.71 -8.34
N ASP A 361 6.08 -20.63 -7.02
CA ASP A 361 5.92 -19.37 -6.27
C ASP A 361 7.19 -19.09 -5.47
N ALA A 362 8.15 -18.42 -6.12
CA ALA A 362 9.48 -18.18 -5.54
C ALA A 362 9.43 -17.39 -4.22
N ALA A 363 8.52 -16.43 -4.08
CA ALA A 363 8.43 -15.63 -2.85
C ALA A 363 7.88 -16.44 -1.67
N LEU A 364 6.88 -17.29 -1.93
CA LEU A 364 6.37 -18.22 -0.93
C LEU A 364 7.43 -19.27 -0.55
N GLU A 365 8.10 -19.88 -1.54
CA GLU A 365 9.19 -20.83 -1.31
C GLU A 365 10.28 -20.22 -0.42
N VAL A 366 10.70 -18.98 -0.70
CA VAL A 366 11.69 -18.26 0.11
C VAL A 366 11.17 -18.00 1.52
N ALA A 367 9.93 -17.53 1.70
CA ALA A 367 9.38 -17.27 3.03
C ALA A 367 9.29 -18.55 3.89
N LEU A 368 8.99 -19.70 3.29
CA LEU A 368 8.92 -21.00 3.98
C LEU A 368 10.31 -21.57 4.30
N ALA A 369 11.30 -21.34 3.43
CA ALA A 369 12.66 -21.86 3.61
C ALA A 369 13.60 -20.94 4.40
N HIS A 370 13.29 -19.64 4.50
CA HIS A 370 14.22 -18.66 5.07
C HIS A 370 14.47 -18.90 6.56
N GLN A 371 15.76 -18.86 6.92
CA GLN A 371 16.24 -18.89 8.31
C GLN A 371 17.02 -17.59 8.55
N PRO A 372 16.44 -16.61 9.25
CA PRO A 372 17.12 -15.34 9.48
C PRO A 372 18.22 -15.49 10.53
N GLU A 373 19.35 -14.82 10.28
CA GLU A 373 20.40 -14.68 11.29
C GLU A 373 19.89 -13.93 12.53
N PRO A 374 20.35 -14.32 13.73
CA PRO A 374 20.09 -13.55 14.95
C PRO A 374 20.61 -12.12 14.81
N LEU A 375 19.78 -11.15 15.18
CA LEU A 375 20.22 -9.76 15.20
C LEU A 375 21.03 -9.47 16.46
N PRO A 376 22.01 -8.55 16.39
CA PRO A 376 22.76 -8.11 17.56
C PRO A 376 21.83 -7.60 18.67
N THR A 377 22.22 -7.85 19.91
CA THR A 377 21.56 -7.39 21.12
C THR A 377 22.49 -6.47 21.90
N ALA A 378 21.94 -5.46 22.56
CA ALA A 378 22.74 -4.53 23.36
C ALA A 378 22.91 -5.03 24.82
N PRO A 379 23.99 -4.65 25.52
CA PRO A 379 24.14 -4.95 26.94
C PRO A 379 23.12 -4.20 27.81
N VAL A 380 22.90 -4.74 29.00
CA VAL A 380 22.00 -4.20 30.04
C VAL A 380 22.70 -3.01 30.72
N ALA A 381 21.98 -1.89 30.90
CA ALA A 381 22.44 -0.60 31.45
C ALA A 381 23.01 0.40 30.41
N LEU A 382 22.12 1.25 29.90
CA LEU A 382 22.42 2.37 29.02
C LEU A 382 21.87 3.66 29.64
N SER A 383 22.68 4.71 29.68
CA SER A 383 22.34 6.00 30.30
C SER A 383 21.31 6.82 29.53
N TRP A 384 20.93 6.37 28.34
CA TRP A 384 19.98 7.01 27.42
C TRP A 384 18.66 6.22 27.31
N LEU A 385 18.41 5.29 28.24
CA LEU A 385 17.07 4.77 28.44
C LEU A 385 16.21 5.86 29.07
N GLY A 386 14.99 6.05 28.59
CA GLY A 386 14.16 7.15 29.04
C GLY A 386 13.09 7.54 28.06
N ARG A 387 12.58 8.76 28.26
CA ARG A 387 11.49 9.32 27.46
C ARG A 387 12.00 10.53 26.69
N TYR A 388 11.55 10.64 25.45
CA TYR A 388 11.95 11.68 24.53
C TYR A 388 10.77 12.16 23.70
N ARG A 389 10.78 13.43 23.28
CA ARG A 389 9.80 13.95 22.32
C ARG A 389 10.04 13.30 20.95
N PHE A 390 9.05 12.58 20.42
CA PHE A 390 9.12 11.98 19.08
C PHE A 390 8.44 12.86 18.04
N GLU A 391 7.20 13.23 18.31
CA GLU A 391 6.35 14.07 17.47
C GLU A 391 5.62 15.05 18.37
N PRO A 392 4.99 16.10 17.82
CA PRO A 392 4.19 17.02 18.61
C PRO A 392 3.18 16.32 19.54
N ASP A 393 2.53 15.26 19.05
CA ASP A 393 1.50 14.50 19.77
C ASP A 393 1.96 13.13 20.31
N ALA A 394 3.22 12.74 20.09
CA ALA A 394 3.73 11.43 20.51
C ALA A 394 5.10 11.52 21.20
N ASP A 395 5.25 10.76 22.29
CA ASP A 395 6.50 10.59 23.01
C ASP A 395 7.13 9.24 22.66
N LEU A 396 8.45 9.22 22.51
CA LEU A 396 9.25 8.00 22.40
C LEU A 396 9.69 7.54 23.79
N VAL A 397 9.43 6.28 24.11
CA VAL A 397 10.00 5.58 25.25
C VAL A 397 11.04 4.60 24.75
N ILE A 398 12.27 4.71 25.24
CA ILE A 398 13.33 3.74 24.98
C ILE A 398 13.58 2.97 26.26
N GLU A 399 13.34 1.68 26.20
CA GLU A 399 13.43 0.79 27.34
C GLU A 399 14.11 -0.52 26.97
N GLN A 400 14.45 -1.28 28.02
CA GLN A 400 15.06 -2.58 27.88
C GLN A 400 14.05 -3.68 28.20
N GLU A 401 13.87 -4.60 27.27
CA GLU A 401 13.04 -5.80 27.43
C GLU A 401 13.92 -7.04 27.29
N GLY A 402 14.25 -7.66 28.42
CA GLY A 402 15.21 -8.76 28.45
C GLY A 402 16.58 -8.32 27.93
N ASN A 403 17.02 -8.89 26.81
CA ASN A 403 18.27 -8.53 26.13
C ASN A 403 18.06 -7.58 24.93
N ARG A 404 16.85 -7.09 24.70
CA ARG A 404 16.53 -6.20 23.58
C ARG A 404 16.33 -4.78 24.08
N LEU A 405 16.65 -3.82 23.22
CA LEU A 405 16.24 -2.43 23.38
C LEU A 405 15.03 -2.21 22.51
N ILE A 406 13.97 -1.64 23.08
CA ILE A 406 12.73 -1.35 22.38
C ILE A 406 12.50 0.16 22.43
N ALA A 407 12.16 0.73 21.28
CA ALA A 407 11.74 2.10 21.12
C ALA A 407 10.25 2.12 20.75
N THR A 408 9.43 2.70 21.63
CA THR A 408 7.98 2.75 21.50
C THR A 408 7.53 4.20 21.44
N ALA A 409 6.91 4.61 20.33
CA ALA A 409 6.18 5.88 20.25
C ALA A 409 4.72 5.55 19.95
N PHE A 410 3.88 5.49 20.98
CA PHE A 410 2.50 5.06 20.81
C PHE A 410 1.63 6.18 20.17
N PRO A 411 0.78 5.88 19.17
CA PRO A 411 0.54 4.59 18.52
C PRO A 411 1.37 4.39 17.22
N ARG A 412 2.38 5.22 16.96
CA ARG A 412 3.16 5.27 15.72
C ARG A 412 3.98 4.00 15.48
N LEU A 413 4.74 3.57 16.49
CA LEU A 413 5.70 2.48 16.34
C LEU A 413 6.06 1.80 17.67
N ARG A 414 6.51 0.56 17.53
CA ARG A 414 7.21 -0.22 18.54
C ARG A 414 8.29 -1.07 17.85
N LEU A 415 9.53 -0.63 17.94
CA LEU A 415 10.65 -1.17 17.18
C LEU A 415 11.78 -1.64 18.09
N ALA A 416 12.37 -2.79 17.76
CA ALA A 416 13.63 -3.17 18.35
C ALA A 416 14.79 -2.34 17.77
N LEU A 417 15.72 -1.96 18.65
CA LEU A 417 16.95 -1.27 18.31
C LEU A 417 18.12 -2.26 18.28
N HIS A 418 18.77 -2.36 17.13
CA HIS A 418 19.86 -3.29 16.89
C HIS A 418 21.20 -2.55 16.83
N PRO A 419 22.18 -2.86 17.70
CA PRO A 419 23.47 -2.20 17.64
C PRO A 419 24.19 -2.52 16.33
N VAL A 420 24.56 -1.47 15.60
CA VAL A 420 25.37 -1.52 14.36
C VAL A 420 26.70 -0.79 14.52
N GLY A 421 26.97 -0.28 15.73
CA GLY A 421 28.21 0.34 16.18
C GLY A 421 28.12 0.65 17.67
N GLU A 422 29.19 1.20 18.27
CA GLU A 422 29.24 1.46 19.72
C GLU A 422 28.14 2.40 20.23
N ARG A 423 27.72 3.35 19.38
CA ARG A 423 26.74 4.38 19.71
C ARG A 423 25.62 4.49 18.69
N ARG A 424 25.55 3.54 17.74
CA ARG A 424 24.59 3.60 16.63
C ARG A 424 23.74 2.35 16.61
N PHE A 425 22.44 2.55 16.54
CA PHE A 425 21.43 1.50 16.51
C PHE A 425 20.59 1.66 15.25
N ALA A 426 20.38 0.56 14.55
CA ALA A 426 19.46 0.49 13.42
C ALA A 426 18.12 -0.10 13.87
N THR A 427 17.09 0.25 13.13
CA THR A 427 15.80 -0.45 13.18
C THR A 427 15.62 -1.26 11.90
N ARG A 428 14.52 -2.00 11.81
CA ARG A 428 14.10 -2.63 10.56
C ARG A 428 13.53 -1.66 9.53
N VAL A 429 13.20 -0.42 9.90
CA VAL A 429 12.79 0.60 8.94
C VAL A 429 14.05 1.16 8.29
N PRO A 430 14.26 0.99 6.96
CA PRO A 430 15.46 1.46 6.30
C PRO A 430 15.67 2.96 6.48
N GLY A 431 16.84 3.36 6.98
CA GLY A 431 17.19 4.76 7.24
C GLY A 431 16.80 5.28 8.62
N LEU A 432 15.86 4.63 9.33
CA LEU A 432 15.52 5.00 10.70
C LEU A 432 16.57 4.44 11.68
N THR A 433 17.38 5.34 12.24
CA THR A 433 18.51 4.99 13.11
C THR A 433 18.56 5.88 14.34
N PHE A 434 19.14 5.37 15.42
CA PHE A 434 19.34 6.08 16.68
C PHE A 434 20.84 6.18 16.95
N THR A 435 21.34 7.39 17.14
CA THR A 435 22.75 7.63 17.45
C THR A 435 22.86 8.34 18.79
N VAL A 436 23.55 7.72 19.73
CA VAL A 436 23.86 8.30 21.04
C VAL A 436 25.05 9.25 20.86
N ALA A 437 24.90 10.49 21.32
CA ALA A 437 25.95 11.48 21.22
C ALA A 437 27.15 11.14 22.13
N GLY A 438 28.25 11.88 21.96
CA GLY A 438 29.48 11.65 22.70
C GLY A 438 29.37 11.83 24.21
N ASP A 439 28.35 12.57 24.66
CA ASP A 439 27.97 12.78 26.06
C ASP A 439 27.32 11.55 26.71
N GLY A 440 26.89 10.56 25.92
CA GLY A 440 26.21 9.36 26.40
C GLY A 440 24.75 9.56 26.83
N GLN A 441 24.16 10.75 26.60
CA GLN A 441 22.80 11.09 27.02
C GLN A 441 21.92 11.54 25.86
N SER A 442 22.46 12.37 24.96
CA SER A 442 21.65 12.93 23.86
C SER A 442 21.48 11.91 22.75
N ILE A 443 20.28 11.84 22.16
CA ILE A 443 19.96 10.92 21.06
C ILE A 443 19.66 11.71 19.80
N THR A 444 20.33 11.36 18.70
CA THR A 444 20.01 11.83 17.37
C THR A 444 19.29 10.73 16.58
N LEU A 445 18.07 11.03 16.16
CA LEU A 445 17.30 10.24 15.22
C LEU A 445 17.77 10.54 13.80
N GLY A 446 18.23 9.52 13.08
CA GLY A 446 18.35 9.56 11.62
C GLY A 446 17.04 9.09 11.00
N LEU A 447 16.49 9.88 10.07
CA LEU A 447 15.25 9.59 9.37
C LEU A 447 15.54 9.03 7.97
N PRO A 448 14.61 8.23 7.40
CA PRO A 448 14.67 7.88 5.99
C PRO A 448 14.75 9.15 5.12
N GLY A 449 15.63 9.16 4.12
CA GLY A 449 15.94 10.36 3.32
C GLY A 449 17.15 11.17 3.82
N GLY A 450 17.76 10.79 4.95
CA GLY A 450 19.05 11.31 5.41
C GLY A 450 18.98 12.52 6.32
N GLN A 451 17.78 13.01 6.65
CA GLN A 451 17.59 14.04 7.66
C GLN A 451 17.93 13.48 9.06
N THR A 452 18.38 14.35 9.95
CA THR A 452 18.66 14.00 11.34
C THR A 452 18.01 14.99 12.29
N ARG A 453 17.49 14.51 13.42
CA ARG A 453 16.87 15.33 14.45
C ARG A 453 17.32 14.85 15.83
N THR A 454 17.86 15.75 16.64
CA THR A 454 18.12 15.47 18.06
C THR A 454 16.81 15.40 18.82
N LEU A 455 16.63 14.35 19.62
CA LEU A 455 15.45 14.16 20.44
C LEU A 455 15.59 14.97 21.73
N GLU A 456 14.51 15.66 22.11
CA GLU A 456 14.39 16.35 23.39
C GLU A 456 14.05 15.32 24.48
N GLU A 457 14.83 15.28 25.57
CA GLU A 457 14.53 14.44 26.73
C GLU A 457 13.34 15.00 27.51
N LEU A 458 12.44 14.12 27.95
CA LEU A 458 11.24 14.47 28.69
C LEU A 458 11.26 13.84 30.10
N PRO A 459 10.60 14.45 31.10
CA PRO A 459 10.43 13.85 32.42
C PRO A 459 9.78 12.46 32.34
N ALA A 460 10.17 11.54 33.22
CA ALA A 460 9.68 10.14 33.18
C ALA A 460 8.16 10.02 33.39
N GLU A 461 7.58 10.96 34.14
CA GLU A 461 6.15 11.07 34.44
C GLU A 461 5.32 11.67 33.29
N GLN A 462 5.95 12.28 32.28
CA GLN A 462 5.27 12.86 31.13
C GLN A 462 4.47 11.80 30.38
N ARG A 463 3.31 12.16 29.85
CA ARG A 463 2.48 11.31 28.99
C ARG A 463 2.00 12.10 27.79
N SER A 464 2.01 11.48 26.61
CA SER A 464 1.39 12.06 25.43
C SER A 464 -0.14 11.98 25.52
N GLY A 465 -0.85 12.74 24.66
CA GLY A 465 -2.31 12.63 24.55
C GLY A 465 -2.75 11.20 24.22
N TRP A 466 -2.00 10.50 23.38
CA TRP A 466 -2.25 9.10 23.03
C TRP A 466 -2.09 8.13 24.19
N GLU A 467 -1.07 8.30 25.03
CA GLU A 467 -0.88 7.45 26.21
C GLU A 467 -1.96 7.71 27.26
N LEU A 468 -2.30 8.99 27.51
CA LEU A 468 -3.41 9.35 28.40
C LEU A 468 -4.72 8.73 27.91
N PHE A 469 -4.94 8.74 26.59
CA PHE A 469 -6.12 8.14 25.98
C PHE A 469 -6.16 6.62 26.19
N ARG A 470 -5.06 5.91 25.91
CA ARG A 470 -4.92 4.46 26.15
C ARG A 470 -5.16 4.11 27.62
N ASP A 471 -4.63 4.94 28.53
CA ASP A 471 -4.76 4.74 29.98
C ASP A 471 -6.16 5.12 30.52
N GLY A 472 -7.11 5.51 29.65
CA GLY A 472 -8.49 5.86 30.01
C GLY A 472 -8.67 7.26 30.61
N ARG A 473 -7.63 8.11 30.57
CA ARG A 473 -7.62 9.49 31.10
C ARG A 473 -8.09 10.50 30.05
N TYR A 474 -9.31 10.31 29.56
CA TYR A 474 -9.83 10.99 28.36
C TYR A 474 -9.83 12.53 28.45
N ALA A 475 -10.24 13.13 29.56
CA ALA A 475 -10.27 14.59 29.69
C ALA A 475 -8.85 15.20 29.62
N GLU A 476 -7.86 14.50 30.14
CA GLU A 476 -6.46 14.92 30.10
C GLU A 476 -5.87 14.72 28.71
N ALA A 477 -6.25 13.62 28.04
CA ALA A 477 -5.90 13.39 26.64
C ALA A 477 -6.47 14.49 25.72
N GLU A 478 -7.74 14.86 25.90
CA GLU A 478 -8.38 15.97 25.16
C GLU A 478 -7.58 17.26 25.33
N ALA A 479 -7.27 17.64 26.57
CA ALA A 479 -6.49 18.84 26.85
C ALA A 479 -5.09 18.81 26.21
N ALA A 480 -4.42 17.65 26.25
CA ALA A 480 -3.10 17.47 25.63
C ALA A 480 -3.18 17.62 24.10
N PHE A 481 -4.17 17.04 23.43
CA PHE A 481 -4.35 17.20 21.98
C PHE A 481 -4.65 18.65 21.59
N TRP A 482 -5.52 19.34 22.35
CA TRP A 482 -5.79 20.76 22.08
C TRP A 482 -4.57 21.64 22.28
N GLN A 483 -3.72 21.33 23.27
CA GLN A 483 -2.46 22.03 23.46
C GLN A 483 -1.54 21.85 22.24
N VAL A 484 -1.42 20.62 21.72
CA VAL A 484 -0.65 20.36 20.50
C VAL A 484 -1.21 21.15 19.31
N LEU A 485 -2.52 21.16 19.09
CA LEU A 485 -3.12 21.92 17.99
C LEU A 485 -2.97 23.44 18.13
N ALA A 486 -2.85 23.95 19.36
CA ALA A 486 -2.59 25.36 19.62
C ALA A 486 -1.12 25.73 19.38
N GLU A 487 -0.19 24.84 19.73
CA GLU A 487 1.25 25.01 19.53
C GLU A 487 1.67 24.79 18.06
N TYR A 488 0.96 23.91 17.35
CA TYR A 488 1.25 23.50 15.98
C TYR A 488 0.01 23.69 15.09
N PRO A 489 -0.38 24.94 14.77
CA PRO A 489 -1.58 25.24 14.00
C PRO A 489 -1.57 24.64 12.59
N ASP A 490 -0.40 24.39 12.01
CA ASP A 490 -0.28 23.74 10.70
C ASP A 490 -0.75 22.28 10.70
N LEU A 491 -0.80 21.62 11.86
CA LEU A 491 -1.41 20.30 12.00
C LEU A 491 -2.94 20.35 11.84
N GLN A 492 -3.57 21.53 11.98
CA GLN A 492 -5.00 21.70 11.71
C GLN A 492 -5.32 21.66 10.21
N GLY A 493 -4.37 22.04 9.33
CA GLY A 493 -4.56 21.98 7.87
C GLY A 493 -4.29 20.61 7.25
N LEU A 494 -3.67 19.70 8.01
CA LEU A 494 -3.48 18.29 7.67
C LEU A 494 -4.63 17.41 8.22
N SER A 495 -5.73 18.03 8.65
CA SER A 495 -6.91 17.40 9.27
C SER A 495 -7.64 16.41 8.36
N ASP A 496 -7.31 16.36 7.07
CA ASP A 496 -7.85 15.39 6.12
C ASP A 496 -7.01 14.09 6.06
N GLY A 497 -6.13 13.81 7.04
CA GLY A 497 -5.52 12.47 7.14
C GLY A 497 -4.34 12.29 8.12
N ALA A 498 -3.79 13.34 8.71
CA ALA A 498 -2.57 13.22 9.54
C ALA A 498 -2.80 13.02 11.05
N LEU A 499 -4.02 13.25 11.50
CA LEU A 499 -4.54 12.76 12.77
C LEU A 499 -5.75 11.92 12.38
N PRO A 500 -6.10 10.82 13.07
CA PRO A 500 -7.39 10.19 12.84
C PRO A 500 -8.43 11.19 13.35
N SER A 501 -8.71 12.21 12.53
CA SER A 501 -9.54 13.36 12.82
C SER A 501 -10.94 12.85 13.10
N GLU A 502 -11.37 11.79 12.41
CA GLU A 502 -12.63 11.13 12.67
C GLU A 502 -12.64 10.40 14.02
N ALA A 503 -11.55 9.77 14.48
CA ALA A 503 -11.49 9.14 15.80
C ALA A 503 -11.34 10.16 16.93
N ILE A 504 -10.52 11.21 16.75
CA ILE A 504 -10.34 12.29 17.72
C ILE A 504 -11.61 13.15 17.79
N HIS A 505 -12.27 13.45 16.67
CA HIS A 505 -13.56 14.15 16.64
C HIS A 505 -14.69 13.26 17.20
N ALA A 506 -14.76 11.98 16.84
CA ALA A 506 -15.77 11.06 17.37
C ALA A 506 -15.60 10.80 18.88
N VAL A 507 -14.36 10.80 19.39
CA VAL A 507 -14.06 10.55 20.80
C VAL A 507 -14.15 11.81 21.66
N PHE A 508 -13.76 12.99 21.15
CA PHE A 508 -13.58 14.17 21.99
C PHE A 508 -14.54 15.35 21.73
N ARG A 509 -15.26 15.41 20.60
CA ARG A 509 -16.40 16.33 20.38
C ARG A 509 -16.91 16.22 18.94
N VAL A 510 -18.02 15.53 18.76
CA VAL A 510 -18.94 15.79 17.64
C VAL A 510 -19.68 17.09 17.96
N ARG A 511 -20.02 17.84 16.91
CA ARG A 511 -20.63 19.17 16.94
C ARG A 511 -21.74 19.36 18.00
N PRO A 512 -22.00 20.59 18.48
CA PRO A 512 -23.04 20.87 19.50
C PRO A 512 -24.46 20.39 19.13
N ASP A 513 -24.72 20.07 17.86
CA ASP A 513 -26.00 19.64 17.30
C ASP A 513 -26.16 18.11 17.11
N VAL A 514 -25.14 17.29 17.44
CA VAL A 514 -25.19 15.83 17.23
C VAL A 514 -25.13 15.09 18.57
N GLY A 515 -26.17 14.32 18.89
CA GLY A 515 -26.17 13.44 20.06
C GLY A 515 -25.17 12.30 19.87
N VAL A 516 -24.34 12.03 20.89
CA VAL A 516 -23.42 10.88 20.93
C VAL A 516 -23.83 9.96 22.07
N GLU A 517 -24.17 8.71 21.76
CA GLU A 517 -24.30 7.64 22.75
C GLU A 517 -23.03 6.78 22.75
N ALA A 518 -22.23 6.90 23.81
CA ALA A 518 -21.10 6.01 24.06
C ALA A 518 -21.51 4.96 25.11
N SER A 519 -21.36 3.68 24.78
CA SER A 519 -21.56 2.59 25.76
C SER A 519 -20.27 1.80 25.95
N ARG A 520 -19.86 1.64 27.21
CA ARG A 520 -18.73 0.82 27.64
C ARG A 520 -19.27 -0.55 28.02
N GLN A 521 -19.00 -1.58 27.21
CA GLN A 521 -19.16 -2.97 27.66
C GLN A 521 -17.81 -3.48 28.14
N VAL A 522 -17.73 -3.82 29.43
CA VAL A 522 -16.56 -4.51 30.01
C VAL A 522 -16.87 -6.00 30.05
N GLY A 523 -16.12 -6.79 29.29
CA GLY A 523 -16.18 -8.25 29.31
C GLY A 523 -14.83 -8.83 28.89
N GLY A 524 -13.92 -9.03 29.86
CA GLY A 524 -12.55 -9.49 29.61
C GLY A 524 -11.57 -8.38 29.22
N GLU A 525 -10.40 -8.75 28.67
CA GLU A 525 -9.27 -7.91 28.20
C GLU A 525 -9.63 -6.99 27.00
N LEU A 526 -10.91 -6.71 26.76
CA LEU A 526 -11.41 -5.98 25.59
C LEU A 526 -12.21 -4.74 26.02
N VAL A 527 -11.76 -3.57 25.57
CA VAL A 527 -12.56 -2.33 25.66
C VAL A 527 -13.21 -2.07 24.30
N ARG A 528 -14.54 -2.08 24.26
CA ARG A 528 -15.34 -1.73 23.07
C ARG A 528 -15.96 -0.34 23.28
N MET A 529 -15.59 0.62 22.44
CA MET A 529 -16.30 1.90 22.31
C MET A 529 -17.21 1.82 21.08
N CYS A 530 -18.52 1.79 21.30
CA CYS A 530 -19.52 2.06 20.26
C CYS A 530 -19.85 3.55 20.28
N ILE A 531 -19.68 4.24 19.16
CA ILE A 531 -20.05 5.64 18.98
C ILE A 531 -21.21 5.69 18.00
N ARG A 532 -22.39 6.15 18.45
CA ARG A 532 -23.54 6.45 17.57
C ARG A 532 -23.61 7.94 17.32
N LEU A 533 -23.73 8.33 16.07
CA LEU A 533 -23.97 9.72 15.66
C LEU A 533 -25.47 9.90 15.39
N HIS A 534 -26.11 10.87 16.06
CA HIS A 534 -27.51 11.23 15.85
C HIS A 534 -27.66 12.60 15.18
N PRO A 535 -27.90 12.69 13.86
CA PRO A 535 -28.52 13.87 13.29
C PRO A 535 -29.97 13.96 13.80
N GLU A 536 -30.47 15.15 14.16
CA GLU A 536 -31.88 15.32 14.52
C GLU A 536 -32.79 14.82 13.38
N GLY A 537 -33.56 13.76 13.63
CA GLY A 537 -34.66 13.32 12.76
C GLY A 537 -34.38 12.12 11.84
N GLU A 538 -33.21 11.48 11.87
CA GLU A 538 -32.90 10.31 11.04
C GLU A 538 -32.46 9.07 11.84
N THR A 539 -32.68 7.88 11.27
CA THR A 539 -32.16 6.59 11.76
C THR A 539 -30.63 6.56 11.69
N PRO A 540 -29.93 6.02 12.71
CA PRO A 540 -28.48 6.08 12.81
C PRO A 540 -27.79 5.35 11.64
N ASN A 541 -26.87 6.04 10.96
CA ASN A 541 -26.08 5.56 9.81
C ASN A 541 -24.58 5.72 10.07
N CYS A 542 -24.04 5.07 11.11
CA CYS A 542 -22.64 4.63 11.24
C CYS A 542 -22.41 4.05 12.65
N GLU A 543 -21.87 2.84 12.73
CA GLU A 543 -21.44 2.20 13.96
C GLU A 543 -19.96 1.82 13.79
N PHE A 544 -19.04 2.55 14.41
CA PHE A 544 -17.63 2.16 14.45
C PHE A 544 -17.30 1.64 15.85
N SER A 545 -16.69 0.45 15.91
CA SER A 545 -16.17 -0.14 17.14
C SER A 545 -14.67 0.13 17.22
N LEU A 546 -14.24 1.04 18.11
CA LEU A 546 -12.83 1.10 18.51
C LEU A 546 -12.59 -0.01 19.52
N ARG A 547 -11.73 -0.97 19.17
CA ARG A 547 -11.28 -2.06 20.04
C ARG A 547 -9.82 -1.81 20.39
N PHE A 548 -9.55 -1.64 21.67
CA PHE A 548 -8.19 -1.66 22.21
C PHE A 548 -7.94 -3.05 22.78
N TYR A 549 -6.80 -3.64 22.42
CA TYR A 549 -6.21 -4.73 23.19
C TYR A 549 -5.37 -4.06 24.28
N GLU A 550 -5.57 -4.44 25.55
CA GLU A 550 -4.71 -3.99 26.67
C GLU A 550 -3.25 -4.41 26.48
#